data_AF-A0A7X6MVD0-F1
#
_entry.id   AF-A0A7X6MVD0-F1
#
_cell.length_a   1.000
_cell.length_b   1.000
_cell.length_c   1.000
_cell.angle_alpha   90.00
_cell.angle_beta   90.00
_cell.angle_gamma   90.00
#
_symmetry.space_group_name_H-M   'P 1'
#
loop_
_entity.id
_entity.type
_entity.pdbx_description
1 polymer ?
#
loop_
_entity_poly.entity_id
_entity_poly.type
_entity_poly.pdbx_seq_one_letter_code
_entity_poly.pdbx_strand_id
1 'polypeptide(L)'
;MDLQPYVETVRHELGVAAAAGGAEAEALAQRLTAPLESALRLALLEALSEAAEQITRELAPGSVHVRLNGRDPEFTVEPAEADVPATAPSVDVPDDDGGGTWRVSLRLPESLRAGVEGAARRDGVSVNTWLVRSAAAALGGAGRPSRGGDKTFSGWVR
;
A
#
# COMPACT_ATOMS: atom_id res chain seq x y z
N MET A 1 -1.43 -21.40 2.08
CA MET A 1 -1.00 -22.64 1.38
C MET A 1 -0.84 -23.71 2.43
N ASP A 2 -1.53 -24.83 2.26
CA ASP A 2 -1.41 -25.96 3.17
C ASP A 2 -0.13 -26.77 2.88
N LEU A 3 0.76 -26.86 3.88
CA LEU A 3 2.01 -27.63 3.80
C LEU A 3 1.84 -29.10 4.21
N GLN A 4 0.72 -29.47 4.84
CA GLN A 4 0.50 -30.82 5.38
C GLN A 4 0.59 -31.92 4.32
N PRO A 5 0.05 -31.78 3.09
CA PRO A 5 0.16 -32.81 2.06
C PRO A 5 1.61 -33.11 1.65
N TYR A 6 2.45 -32.08 1.59
CA TYR A 6 3.88 -32.24 1.23
C TYR A 6 4.64 -32.97 2.33
N VAL A 7 4.37 -32.63 3.58
CA VAL A 7 4.96 -33.29 4.75
C VAL A 7 4.53 -34.76 4.82
N GLU A 8 3.24 -35.03 4.60
CA GLU A 8 2.71 -36.40 4.63
C GLU A 8 3.28 -37.26 3.51
N THR A 9 3.50 -36.69 2.33
CA THR A 9 4.16 -37.39 1.21
C THR A 9 5.55 -37.85 1.62
N VAL A 10 6.38 -36.96 2.18
CA VAL A 10 7.73 -37.32 2.62
C VAL A 10 7.71 -38.36 3.74
N ARG A 11 6.76 -38.26 4.68
CA ARG A 11 6.57 -39.25 5.74
C ARG A 11 6.19 -40.62 5.18
N HIS A 12 5.30 -40.66 4.20
CA HIS A 12 4.91 -41.90 3.55
C HIS A 12 6.11 -42.56 2.87
N GLU A 13 6.87 -41.80 2.07
CA GLU A 13 8.07 -42.29 1.38
C GLU A 13 9.14 -42.77 2.35
N LEU A 14 9.34 -42.07 3.49
CA LEU A 14 10.24 -42.52 4.54
C LEU A 14 9.81 -43.89 5.10
N GLY A 15 8.51 -44.09 5.31
CA GLY A 15 7.96 -45.37 5.78
C GLY A 15 8.19 -46.50 4.77
N VAL A 16 7.93 -46.24 3.49
CA VAL A 16 8.15 -47.21 2.40
C VAL A 16 9.64 -47.59 2.32
N ALA A 17 10.54 -46.60 2.38
CA ALA A 17 11.98 -46.84 2.36
C ALA A 17 12.47 -47.60 3.59
N ALA A 18 11.94 -47.28 4.78
CA ALA A 18 12.30 -47.95 6.02
C ALA A 18 11.84 -49.41 6.06
N ALA A 19 10.68 -49.73 5.49
CA ALA A 19 10.17 -51.10 5.40
C ALA A 19 11.11 -52.03 4.61
N ALA A 20 11.76 -51.51 3.57
CA ALA A 20 12.79 -52.25 2.83
C ALA A 20 14.06 -52.52 3.65
N GLY A 21 14.31 -51.73 4.70
CA GLY A 21 15.47 -51.84 5.60
C GLY A 21 15.28 -52.77 6.80
N GLY A 22 14.10 -53.39 6.95
CA GLY A 22 13.78 -54.29 8.05
C GLY A 22 13.34 -53.59 9.34
N ALA A 23 13.04 -54.40 10.37
CA ALA A 23 12.35 -53.94 11.59
C ALA A 23 13.09 -52.84 12.37
N GLU A 24 14.43 -52.83 12.34
CA GLU A 24 15.21 -51.79 13.02
C GLU A 24 15.11 -50.43 12.31
N ALA A 25 15.11 -50.44 10.97
CA ALA A 25 14.93 -49.24 10.16
C ALA A 25 13.50 -48.68 10.30
N GLU A 26 12.48 -49.55 10.29
CA GLU A 26 11.09 -49.15 10.57
C GLU A 26 10.94 -48.52 11.95
N ALA A 27 11.51 -49.15 12.98
CA ALA A 27 11.48 -48.62 14.34
C ALA A 27 12.17 -47.26 14.46
N LEU A 28 13.27 -47.05 13.72
CA LEU A 28 13.95 -45.75 13.65
C LEU A 28 13.10 -44.70 12.94
N ALA A 29 12.53 -45.01 11.78
CA ALA A 29 11.67 -44.12 11.01
C ALA A 29 10.44 -43.67 11.82
N GLN A 30 9.83 -44.58 12.57
CA GLN A 30 8.70 -44.28 13.45
C GLN A 30 9.08 -43.25 14.53
N ARG A 31 10.29 -43.35 15.11
CA ARG A 31 10.79 -42.37 16.11
C ARG A 31 11.15 -41.02 15.50
N LEU A 32 11.64 -41.00 14.25
CA LEU A 32 12.06 -39.79 13.56
C LEU A 32 10.90 -39.00 12.95
N THR A 33 9.74 -39.64 12.75
CA THR A 33 8.59 -39.02 12.07
C THR A 33 8.17 -37.67 12.68
N ALA A 34 7.93 -37.63 14.01
CA ALA A 34 7.46 -36.40 14.66
C ALA A 34 8.51 -35.26 14.70
N PRO A 35 9.80 -35.52 15.02
CA PRO A 35 10.85 -34.50 14.89
C PRO A 35 11.05 -34.00 13.45
N LEU A 36 10.96 -34.90 12.46
CA LEU A 36 11.19 -34.57 11.06
C LEU A 36 10.09 -33.68 10.47
N GLU A 37 8.84 -33.84 10.91
CA GLU A 37 7.73 -32.98 10.48
C GLU A 37 8.02 -31.49 10.74
N SER A 38 8.50 -31.16 11.94
CA SER A 38 8.79 -29.77 12.30
C SER A 38 9.96 -29.21 11.49
N ALA A 39 11.01 -30.01 11.30
CA ALA A 39 12.18 -29.63 10.51
C ALA A 39 11.83 -29.44 9.02
N LEU A 40 11.02 -30.34 8.45
CA LEU A 40 10.60 -30.27 7.06
C LEU A 40 9.71 -29.06 6.81
N ARG A 41 8.76 -28.76 7.71
CA ARG A 41 7.93 -27.56 7.59
C ARG A 41 8.76 -26.29 7.64
N LEU A 42 9.75 -26.20 8.53
CA LEU A 42 10.66 -25.06 8.60
C LEU A 42 11.46 -24.90 7.30
N ALA A 43 12.06 -25.98 6.81
CA ALA A 43 12.83 -25.95 5.55
C ALA A 43 11.98 -25.52 4.36
N LEU A 44 10.71 -25.95 4.29
CA LEU A 44 9.78 -25.50 3.25
C LEU A 44 9.48 -24.00 3.37
N LEU A 45 9.29 -23.48 4.59
CA LEU A 45 9.07 -22.04 4.81
C LEU A 45 10.29 -21.20 4.42
N GLU A 46 11.50 -21.66 4.74
CA GLU A 46 12.75 -21.02 4.35
C GLU A 46 12.87 -20.98 2.81
N ALA A 47 12.66 -22.12 2.14
CA ALA A 47 12.73 -22.20 0.68
C ALA A 47 11.70 -21.31 -0.02
N LEU A 48 10.45 -21.24 0.50
CA LEU A 48 9.42 -20.35 -0.04
C LEU A 48 9.77 -18.87 0.15
N SER A 49 10.40 -18.53 1.27
CA SER A 49 10.83 -17.17 1.56
C SER A 49 11.96 -16.73 0.62
N GLU A 50 12.97 -17.58 0.43
CA GLU A 50 14.05 -17.35 -0.53
C GLU A 50 13.52 -17.21 -1.97
N ALA A 51 12.58 -18.07 -2.37
CA ALA A 51 11.93 -17.98 -3.67
C ALA A 51 11.18 -16.65 -3.86
N ALA A 52 10.47 -16.17 -2.83
CA ALA A 52 9.77 -14.88 -2.88
C ALA A 52 10.73 -13.70 -3.04
N GLU A 53 11.89 -13.73 -2.36
CA GLU A 53 12.94 -12.72 -2.51
C GLU A 53 13.56 -12.72 -3.90
N GLN A 54 13.74 -13.90 -4.50
CA GLN A 54 14.21 -14.00 -5.88
C GLN A 54 13.18 -13.41 -6.85
N ILE A 55 11.90 -13.78 -6.71
CA ILE A 55 10.83 -13.25 -7.57
C ILE A 55 10.70 -11.73 -7.40
N THR A 56 10.79 -11.20 -6.18
CA THR A 56 10.73 -9.76 -5.91
C THR A 56 11.83 -8.99 -6.64
N ARG A 57 13.04 -9.53 -6.71
CA ARG A 57 14.14 -8.92 -7.46
C ARG A 57 13.87 -8.83 -8.96
N GLU A 58 13.17 -9.82 -9.51
CA GLU A 58 12.82 -9.87 -10.94
C GLU A 58 11.53 -9.08 -11.26
N LEU A 59 10.63 -8.89 -10.29
CA LEU A 59 9.31 -8.28 -10.47
C LEU A 59 9.28 -6.74 -10.31
N ALA A 60 10.41 -6.10 -10.01
CA ALA A 60 10.47 -4.65 -9.77
C ALA A 60 9.78 -3.83 -10.89
N PRO A 61 8.93 -2.83 -10.54
CA PRO A 61 8.75 -2.21 -9.21
C PRO A 61 7.79 -2.96 -8.25
N GLY A 62 7.17 -4.07 -8.67
CA GLY A 62 6.33 -4.87 -7.78
C GLY A 62 7.14 -5.80 -6.88
N SER A 63 6.51 -6.34 -5.85
CA SER A 63 7.12 -7.29 -4.92
C SER A 63 6.20 -8.48 -4.61
N VAL A 64 6.81 -9.58 -4.17
CA VAL A 64 6.10 -10.76 -3.70
C VAL A 64 6.57 -11.07 -2.28
N HIS A 65 5.62 -11.18 -1.37
CA HIS A 65 5.87 -11.46 0.04
C HIS A 65 5.21 -12.77 0.47
N VAL A 66 5.83 -13.47 1.42
CA VAL A 66 5.21 -14.60 2.11
C VAL A 66 4.67 -14.11 3.45
N ARG A 67 3.36 -14.26 3.66
CA ARG A 67 2.69 -13.97 4.93
C ARG A 67 2.24 -15.28 5.59
N LEU A 68 2.32 -15.36 6.90
CA LEU A 68 1.81 -16.51 7.64
C LEU A 68 0.39 -16.22 8.13
N ASN A 69 -0.54 -17.12 7.78
CA ASN A 69 -1.87 -17.17 8.34
C ASN A 69 -1.94 -18.39 9.27
N GLY A 70 -1.72 -18.16 10.57
CA GLY A 70 -1.48 -19.26 11.52
C GLY A 70 -0.19 -20.00 11.18
N ARG A 71 -0.31 -21.21 10.62
CA ARG A 71 0.84 -22.06 10.22
C ARG A 71 1.01 -22.19 8.72
N ASP A 72 0.12 -21.56 7.95
CA ASP A 72 0.04 -21.74 6.51
C ASP A 72 0.59 -20.50 5.80
N PRO A 73 1.64 -20.64 4.96
CA PRO A 73 2.20 -19.53 4.20
C PRO A 73 1.30 -19.12 3.04
N GLU A 74 1.17 -17.83 2.79
CA GLU A 74 0.40 -17.25 1.70
C GLU A 74 1.25 -16.24 0.94
N PHE A 75 1.27 -16.32 -0.39
CA PHE A 75 1.94 -15.32 -1.22
C PHE A 75 1.02 -14.11 -1.39
N THR A 76 1.56 -12.93 -1.09
CA THR A 76 0.93 -11.64 -1.39
C THR A 76 1.76 -10.94 -2.45
N VAL A 77 1.12 -10.51 -3.53
CA VAL A 77 1.78 -9.74 -4.58
C VAL A 77 1.40 -8.28 -4.38
N GLU A 78 2.39 -7.44 -4.19
CA GLU A 78 2.22 -5.99 -4.21
C GLU A 78 2.58 -5.52 -5.62
N PRO A 79 1.57 -5.16 -6.44
CA PRO A 79 1.86 -4.62 -7.76
C PRO A 79 2.62 -3.31 -7.58
N ALA A 80 3.51 -3.00 -8.53
CA ALA A 80 4.05 -1.66 -8.62
C ALA A 80 2.89 -0.67 -8.59
N GLU A 81 2.88 0.24 -7.61
CA GLU A 81 1.99 1.40 -7.70
C GLU A 81 2.33 2.06 -9.03
N ALA A 82 1.41 1.96 -9.99
CA ALA A 82 1.43 2.88 -11.09
C ALA A 82 1.51 4.26 -10.44
N ASP A 83 2.41 5.11 -10.92
CA ASP A 83 2.51 6.51 -10.55
C ASP A 83 1.25 7.23 -11.09
N VAL A 84 0.07 6.77 -10.67
CA VAL A 84 -1.16 7.52 -10.70
C VAL A 84 -0.97 8.51 -9.57
N PRO A 85 -0.95 9.83 -9.85
CA PRO A 85 -0.91 10.80 -8.79
C PRO A 85 -2.06 10.45 -7.85
N ALA A 86 -1.70 10.08 -6.61
CA ALA A 86 -2.64 9.66 -5.59
C ALA A 86 -3.80 10.66 -5.63
N THR A 87 -4.96 10.20 -6.09
CA THR A 87 -6.18 10.98 -5.96
C THR A 87 -6.41 10.98 -4.46
N ALA A 88 -5.96 12.06 -3.81
CA ALA A 88 -6.22 12.29 -2.41
C ALA A 88 -7.70 12.01 -2.17
N PRO A 89 -8.08 11.32 -1.08
CA PRO A 89 -9.49 11.14 -0.77
C PRO A 89 -10.13 12.52 -0.80
N SER A 90 -11.08 12.72 -1.72
CA SER A 90 -11.85 13.95 -1.78
C SER A 90 -12.58 14.03 -0.45
N VAL A 91 -12.06 14.87 0.44
CA VAL A 91 -12.85 15.31 1.58
C VAL A 91 -13.96 16.11 0.94
N ASP A 92 -15.17 15.55 0.91
CA ASP A 92 -16.38 16.32 0.64
C ASP A 92 -16.45 17.38 1.73
N VAL A 93 -15.88 18.55 1.46
CA VAL A 93 -16.13 19.75 2.23
C VAL A 93 -17.58 20.10 1.92
N PRO A 94 -18.50 20.02 2.89
CA PRO A 94 -19.86 20.49 2.66
C PRO A 94 -19.77 21.94 2.20
N ASP A 95 -20.48 22.28 1.13
CA ASP A 95 -20.71 23.68 0.77
C ASP A 95 -21.42 24.34 1.96
N ASP A 96 -20.64 25.00 2.82
CA ASP A 96 -21.17 25.88 3.84
C ASP A 96 -21.70 27.13 3.11
N ASP A 97 -22.96 27.08 2.70
CA ASP A 97 -23.81 28.24 2.39
C ASP A 97 -24.00 29.18 3.62
N GLY A 98 -23.18 29.01 4.67
CA GLY A 98 -23.25 29.66 5.97
C GLY A 98 -22.02 30.45 6.40
N GLY A 99 -21.16 30.93 5.48
CA GLY A 99 -20.29 32.10 5.72
C GLY A 99 -19.35 32.04 6.94
N GLY A 100 -19.00 30.85 7.44
CA GLY A 100 -18.16 30.69 8.62
C GLY A 100 -16.67 30.65 8.30
N THR A 101 -15.95 31.78 8.37
CA THR A 101 -14.48 31.74 8.29
C THR A 101 -13.89 31.21 9.61
N TRP A 102 -13.30 30.01 9.61
CA TRP A 102 -12.51 29.52 10.74
C TRP A 102 -11.15 30.23 10.80
N ARG A 103 -10.85 30.91 11.92
CA ARG A 103 -9.58 31.63 12.12
C ARG A 103 -8.52 30.69 12.68
N VAL A 104 -7.38 30.60 11.99
CA VAL A 104 -6.22 29.78 12.38
C VAL A 104 -4.98 30.67 12.48
N SER A 105 -4.12 30.44 13.49
CA SER A 105 -2.81 31.07 13.60
C SER A 105 -1.72 30.08 13.16
N LEU A 106 -1.05 30.37 12.05
CA LEU A 106 -0.02 29.53 11.45
C LEU A 106 1.36 30.13 11.69
N ARG A 107 2.29 29.34 12.22
CA ARG A 107 3.71 29.70 12.33
C ARG A 107 4.49 28.97 11.24
N LEU A 108 5.08 29.71 10.31
CA LEU A 108 5.92 29.17 9.26
C LEU A 108 7.41 29.39 9.60
N PRO A 109 8.30 28.45 9.24
CA PRO A 109 9.73 28.71 9.22
C PRO A 109 10.07 29.93 8.36
N GLU A 110 11.03 30.76 8.80
CA GLU A 110 11.41 31.99 8.09
C GLU A 110 11.88 31.73 6.66
N SER A 111 12.48 30.55 6.42
CA SER A 111 12.93 30.13 5.09
C SER A 111 11.80 30.05 4.06
N LEU A 112 10.55 29.84 4.48
CA LEU A 112 9.41 29.71 3.57
C LEU A 112 8.79 31.07 3.20
N ARG A 113 9.07 32.13 3.96
CA ARG A 113 8.43 33.45 3.77
C ARG A 113 8.61 33.99 2.36
N ALA A 114 9.85 34.05 1.88
CA ALA A 114 10.18 34.59 0.56
C ALA A 114 9.52 33.79 -0.57
N GLY A 115 9.47 32.45 -0.43
CA GLY A 115 8.82 31.56 -1.40
C GLY A 115 7.31 31.79 -1.48
N VAL A 116 6.65 31.89 -0.33
CA VAL A 116 5.20 32.12 -0.23
C VAL A 116 4.82 33.51 -0.76
N GLU A 117 5.53 34.56 -0.36
CA GLU A 117 5.27 35.92 -0.85
C GLU A 117 5.51 36.04 -2.36
N GLY A 118 6.55 35.37 -2.87
CA GLY A 118 6.85 35.34 -4.30
C GLY A 118 5.78 34.61 -5.11
N ALA A 119 5.27 33.49 -4.61
CA ALA A 119 4.19 32.74 -5.26
C ALA A 119 2.88 33.53 -5.28
N ALA A 120 2.49 34.11 -4.15
CA ALA A 120 1.31 34.97 -4.08
C ALA A 120 1.40 36.17 -5.03
N ARG A 121 2.58 36.80 -5.15
CA ARG A 121 2.83 37.89 -6.10
C ARG A 121 2.72 37.44 -7.56
N ARG A 122 3.27 36.28 -7.92
CA ARG A 122 3.15 35.73 -9.28
C ARG A 122 1.69 35.47 -9.66
N ASP A 123 0.90 35.02 -8.69
CA ASP A 123 -0.52 34.71 -8.88
C ASP A 123 -1.43 35.94 -8.72
N GLY A 124 -0.87 37.11 -8.39
CA GLY A 124 -1.60 38.37 -8.24
C GLY A 124 -2.59 38.39 -7.07
N VAL A 125 -2.39 37.55 -6.06
CA VAL A 125 -3.30 37.38 -4.91
C VAL A 125 -2.60 37.66 -3.58
N SER A 126 -3.38 37.88 -2.51
CA SER A 126 -2.81 38.00 -1.18
C SER A 126 -2.26 36.66 -0.68
N VAL A 127 -1.27 36.71 0.21
CA VAL A 127 -0.68 35.50 0.82
C VAL A 127 -1.74 34.62 1.47
N ASN A 128 -2.74 35.21 2.15
CA ASN A 128 -3.84 34.46 2.75
C ASN A 128 -4.67 33.71 1.68
N THR A 129 -5.03 34.40 0.59
CA THR A 129 -5.79 33.78 -0.52
C THR A 129 -4.99 32.67 -1.19
N TRP A 130 -3.70 32.89 -1.36
CA TRP A 130 -2.78 31.90 -1.93
C TRP A 130 -2.68 30.66 -1.04
N LEU A 131 -2.47 30.83 0.27
CA LEU A 131 -2.40 29.72 1.23
C LEU A 131 -3.71 28.93 1.30
N VAL A 132 -4.86 29.61 1.33
CA VAL A 132 -6.18 28.96 1.31
C VAL A 132 -6.37 28.13 0.04
N ARG A 133 -5.99 28.67 -1.12
CA ARG A 133 -6.06 27.95 -2.41
C ARG A 133 -5.13 26.75 -2.44
N SER A 134 -3.90 26.90 -1.96
CA SER A 134 -2.92 25.82 -1.88
C SER A 134 -3.40 24.70 -0.96
N ALA A 135 -4.00 25.03 0.19
CA ALA A 135 -4.61 24.06 1.09
C ALA A 135 -5.81 23.35 0.44
N ALA A 136 -6.69 24.10 -0.23
CA ALA A 136 -7.84 23.52 -0.96
C ALA A 136 -7.37 22.59 -2.08
N ALA A 137 -6.35 22.97 -2.86
CA ALA A 137 -5.79 22.12 -3.92
C ALA A 137 -5.17 20.83 -3.37
N ALA A 138 -4.45 20.91 -2.24
CA ALA A 138 -3.88 19.75 -1.57
C ALA A 138 -4.95 18.78 -1.02
N LEU A 139 -6.12 19.29 -0.65
CA LEU A 139 -7.26 18.51 -0.17
C LEU A 139 -8.16 17.98 -1.30
N GLY A 140 -7.77 18.16 -2.57
CA GLY A 140 -8.56 17.72 -3.74
C GLY A 140 -9.63 18.71 -4.20
N GLY A 141 -9.71 19.89 -3.58
CA GLY A 141 -10.67 20.97 -3.87
C GLY A 141 -10.34 21.82 -5.10
N ALA A 142 -9.62 21.29 -6.09
CA ALA A 142 -9.58 21.91 -7.42
C ALA A 142 -10.90 21.65 -8.15
N GLY A 143 -11.99 22.18 -7.59
CA GLY A 143 -13.22 22.38 -8.33
C GLY A 143 -12.86 23.14 -9.60
N ARG A 144 -13.12 22.52 -10.75
CA ARG A 144 -13.08 23.19 -12.06
C ARG A 144 -13.66 24.59 -11.89
N PRO A 145 -13.04 25.66 -12.43
CA PRO A 145 -13.71 26.95 -12.47
C PRO A 145 -15.03 26.73 -13.20
N SER A 146 -16.13 26.77 -12.47
CA SER A 146 -17.43 26.95 -13.11
C SER A 146 -17.27 28.26 -13.86
N ARG A 147 -17.34 28.19 -15.19
CA ARG A 147 -17.51 29.37 -16.03
C ARG A 147 -18.88 29.92 -15.65
N GLY A 148 -18.90 30.70 -14.56
CA GLY A 148 -20.04 31.52 -14.16
C GLY A 148 -20.39 32.39 -15.35
N GLY A 149 -21.60 32.21 -15.83
CA GLY A 149 -21.99 32.52 -17.19
C GLY A 149 -21.74 33.97 -17.60
N ASP A 150 -21.31 34.09 -18.86
CA ASP A 150 -21.49 35.29 -19.66
C ASP A 150 -22.97 35.69 -19.61
N LYS A 151 -23.30 36.65 -18.75
CA LYS A 151 -24.54 37.44 -18.83
C LYS A 151 -24.20 38.80 -19.39
N THR A 152 -23.87 38.84 -20.68
CA THR A 152 -24.07 40.01 -21.51
C THR A 152 -25.46 39.90 -22.13
N PHE A 153 -26.38 40.76 -21.70
CA PHE A 153 -27.24 41.45 -22.66
C PHE A 153 -27.66 42.82 -22.14
N SER A 154 -27.56 43.76 -23.08
CA SER A 154 -27.74 45.19 -22.98
C SER A 154 -29.21 45.59 -22.94
N GLY A 155 -29.51 46.67 -22.21
CA GLY A 155 -30.78 47.39 -22.30
C GLY A 155 -30.51 48.88 -22.23
N TRP A 156 -30.64 49.58 -23.36
CA TRP A 156 -30.52 51.03 -23.44
C TRP A 156 -31.86 51.68 -23.07
N VAL A 157 -31.77 52.73 -22.25
CA VAL A 157 -32.87 53.63 -21.89
C VAL A 157 -33.19 54.53 -23.08
N ARG A 158 -34.49 54.77 -23.32
CA ARG A 158 -34.99 55.95 -24.03
C ARG A 158 -36.12 56.57 -23.22
#